data_AF-A0A4R4BQZ0-F1
#
_entry.id   AF-A0A4R4BQZ0-F1
#
_cell.length_a   1.000
_cell.length_b   1.000
_cell.length_c   1.000
_cell.angle_alpha   90.00
_cell.angle_beta   90.00
_cell.angle_gamma   90.00
#
_symmetry.space_group_name_H-M   'P 1'
#
loop_
_entity.id
_entity.type
_entity.pdbx_description
1 polymer ?
#
loop_
_entity_poly.entity_id
_entity_poly.type
_entity_poly.pdbx_seq_one_letter_code
_entity_poly.pdbx_strand_id
1 'polypeptide(L)'
;MLKKKPVLLWGLVLLTATLASGAESPNITVFRPGVNPRDKNDVMVRAAEKYRKETGGKVTFVISDWVNWQSKILTYMAAGEPIDVIFARDADFPLFYTRGYVQPIDKYVNLNVPYINKTGMDLAFKYDGKYYVASHVTSNHPWIIIYNKTLMEEEGIPESEQPLALYKAGKWTWAKLRELAIKLTKDTTGSGKIDRWGFGNWWTRGFVYMNGTGFTVKDAKGNFKLNFDDQRLLEALQFLADAKKEGWYQQDYSMTSMGLQRRTIAMYMEREYFPVQIIQNTRDELAYVPLPRGPGNKEQVNIFECDGYAIGNGSKSPTYAGKFIDICLKEWYEEDLKGRQKWPKEIFPIVDEMAKKPYYPGPSNSVLDPMLDNFLGEIVWTGNSPAAAIAGYKAQAETLIAEAAKPFEKPVKLPFNPITVDFENGDISAFKVGKPEYKSVKLQIVSDSRAIKGKSLLISMDSKVDGEWIDAVFTDPEKVGIVGWRNYTISFDIKPLKMPTQPDGYLYFQVWQDSLRNWGWTTQKIDAANQVYTVKVNIKDVLANGKFPLKFGGRFAGDFVIDNISIQEKK
;
A
#
# COMPACT_ATOMS: atom_id res chain seq x y z
N MET A 1 60.10 -7.60 -9.57
CA MET A 1 58.70 -8.04 -9.81
C MET A 1 57.78 -7.34 -8.83
N LEU A 2 57.13 -6.26 -9.26
CA LEU A 2 56.15 -5.48 -8.48
C LEU A 2 55.00 -5.15 -9.43
N LYS A 3 53.90 -5.90 -9.35
CA LYS A 3 52.67 -5.60 -10.10
C LYS A 3 51.70 -4.87 -9.17
N LYS A 4 51.52 -3.57 -9.44
CA LYS A 4 50.47 -2.72 -8.86
C LYS A 4 49.09 -3.27 -9.25
N LYS A 5 48.19 -3.44 -8.28
CA LYS A 5 46.74 -3.61 -8.50
C LYS A 5 46.07 -2.23 -8.42
N PRO A 6 45.09 -1.90 -9.28
CA PRO A 6 44.37 -0.64 -9.16
C PRO A 6 43.29 -0.77 -8.07
N VAL A 7 43.36 0.11 -7.08
CA VAL A 7 42.27 0.34 -6.11
C VAL A 7 41.28 1.29 -6.80
N LEU A 8 40.09 0.79 -7.16
CA LEU A 8 38.97 1.65 -7.54
C LEU A 8 38.43 2.33 -6.28
N LEU A 9 38.85 3.58 -6.06
CA LEU A 9 38.24 4.48 -5.10
C LEU A 9 36.86 4.88 -5.64
N TRP A 10 35.78 4.39 -5.02
CA TRP A 10 34.45 4.96 -5.23
C TRP A 10 34.43 6.33 -4.57
N GLY A 11 34.64 7.38 -5.37
CA GLY A 11 34.51 8.75 -4.94
C GLY A 11 33.07 9.04 -4.52
N LEU A 12 32.85 9.23 -3.22
CA LEU A 12 31.64 9.81 -2.67
C LEU A 12 31.55 11.24 -3.20
N VAL A 13 30.70 11.49 -4.19
CA VAL A 13 30.39 12.86 -4.61
C VAL A 13 29.50 13.47 -3.53
N LEU A 14 30.14 14.07 -2.53
CA LEU A 14 29.52 15.05 -1.64
C LEU A 14 29.20 16.27 -2.49
N LEU A 15 27.98 16.31 -3.02
CA LEU A 15 27.43 17.51 -3.63
C LEU A 15 27.14 18.50 -2.50
N THR A 16 28.14 19.26 -2.07
CA THR A 16 27.91 20.44 -1.23
C THR A 16 27.25 21.50 -2.12
N ALA A 17 25.92 21.46 -2.21
CA ALA A 17 25.16 22.58 -2.71
C ALA A 17 25.32 23.72 -1.70
N THR A 18 26.25 24.64 -1.96
CA THR A 18 26.20 25.99 -1.39
C THR A 18 24.93 26.65 -1.92
N LEU A 19 23.83 26.52 -1.18
CA LEU A 19 22.64 27.33 -1.35
C LEU A 19 23.03 28.77 -1.04
N ALA A 20 22.96 29.64 -2.05
CA ALA A 20 22.85 31.07 -1.81
C ALA A 20 21.60 31.28 -0.93
N SER A 21 21.79 31.78 0.28
CA SER A 21 20.73 31.97 1.28
C SER A 21 19.82 33.13 0.85
N GLY A 22 18.87 32.85 -0.04
CA GLY A 22 17.65 33.64 -0.11
C GLY A 22 16.90 33.49 1.21
N ALA A 23 16.30 34.58 1.70
CA ALA A 23 15.44 34.51 2.88
C ALA A 23 14.32 33.49 2.65
N GLU A 24 14.11 32.57 3.59
CA GLU A 24 13.03 31.59 3.51
C GLU A 24 11.67 32.30 3.44
N SER A 25 10.75 31.74 2.64
CA SER A 25 9.37 32.22 2.59
C SER A 25 8.57 31.65 3.75
N PRO A 26 7.76 32.44 4.49
CA PRO A 26 6.86 31.90 5.50
C PRO A 26 5.64 31.19 4.88
N ASN A 27 5.45 31.22 3.57
CA ASN A 27 4.40 30.44 2.92
C ASN A 27 4.87 29.01 2.68
N ILE A 28 4.10 28.04 3.17
CA ILE A 28 4.43 26.61 3.11
C ILE A 28 3.29 25.78 2.52
N THR A 29 3.66 24.63 1.97
CA THR A 29 2.75 23.58 1.49
C THR A 29 2.73 22.40 2.45
N VAL A 30 1.55 21.88 2.73
CA VAL A 30 1.36 20.82 3.72
C VAL A 30 0.55 19.69 3.11
N PHE A 31 1.04 18.47 3.26
CA PHE A 31 0.32 17.26 2.90
C PHE A 31 -0.01 16.44 4.15
N ARG A 32 -1.30 16.22 4.40
CA ARG A 32 -1.82 15.18 5.31
C ARG A 32 -3.07 14.56 4.67
N PRO A 33 -3.17 13.22 4.59
CA PRO A 33 -4.36 12.58 4.03
C PRO A 33 -5.63 12.95 4.80
N GLY A 34 -6.73 13.17 4.07
CA GLY A 34 -8.05 13.35 4.65
C GLY A 34 -8.32 14.70 5.34
N VAL A 35 -7.40 15.67 5.26
CA VAL A 35 -7.66 17.04 5.76
C VAL A 35 -8.85 17.65 5.03
N ASN A 36 -9.76 18.27 5.78
CA ASN A 36 -10.84 19.08 5.23
C ASN A 36 -10.56 20.57 5.48
N PRO A 37 -10.00 21.32 4.50
CA PRO A 37 -9.66 22.73 4.70
C PRO A 37 -10.86 23.65 4.99
N ARG A 38 -12.09 23.15 4.79
CA ARG A 38 -13.33 23.90 5.05
C ARG A 38 -13.82 23.71 6.48
N ASP A 39 -13.33 22.69 7.19
CA ASP A 39 -13.72 22.44 8.58
C ASP A 39 -12.78 23.20 9.53
N LYS A 40 -13.32 24.21 10.21
CA LYS A 40 -12.57 25.00 11.20
C LYS A 40 -12.22 24.20 12.46
N ASN A 41 -12.89 23.07 12.67
CA ASN A 41 -12.61 22.13 13.75
C ASN A 41 -11.58 21.07 13.35
N ASP A 42 -11.11 21.03 12.11
CA ASP A 42 -9.98 20.17 11.73
C ASP A 42 -8.70 20.65 12.43
N VAL A 43 -7.97 19.71 13.04
CA VAL A 43 -6.73 19.99 13.80
C VAL A 43 -5.71 20.71 12.93
N MET A 44 -5.58 20.33 11.65
CA MET A 44 -4.64 20.94 10.72
C MET A 44 -5.04 22.38 10.37
N VAL A 45 -6.34 22.64 10.24
CA VAL A 45 -6.86 24.00 9.96
C VAL A 45 -6.61 24.92 11.15
N ARG A 46 -6.79 24.43 12.39
CA ARG A 46 -6.43 25.19 13.59
C ARG A 46 -4.93 25.45 13.68
N ALA A 47 -4.10 24.45 13.39
CA ALA A 47 -2.65 24.59 13.33
C ALA A 47 -2.23 25.65 12.29
N ALA A 48 -2.85 25.64 11.10
CA ALA A 48 -2.60 26.65 10.06
C ALA A 48 -2.96 28.08 10.50
N GLU A 49 -4.06 28.25 11.23
CA GLU A 49 -4.43 29.57 11.77
C GLU A 49 -3.45 30.05 12.87
N LYS A 50 -2.98 29.16 13.75
CA LYS A 50 -1.94 29.50 14.74
C LYS A 50 -0.63 29.88 14.05
N TYR A 51 -0.20 29.08 13.08
CA TYR A 51 0.97 29.35 12.28
C TYR A 51 0.91 30.71 11.57
N ARG A 52 -0.23 31.04 10.93
CA ARG A 52 -0.45 32.33 10.26
C ARG A 52 -0.31 33.49 11.24
N LYS A 53 -0.88 33.38 12.44
CA LYS A 53 -0.76 34.43 13.48
C LYS A 53 0.67 34.60 13.97
N GLU A 54 1.42 33.51 14.09
CA GLU A 54 2.79 33.52 14.61
C GLU A 54 3.87 33.87 13.59
N THR A 55 3.59 33.77 12.29
CA THR A 55 4.61 33.93 11.23
C THR A 55 4.21 34.90 10.12
N GLY A 56 2.93 35.26 10.02
CA GLY A 56 2.37 35.95 8.85
C GLY A 56 2.25 35.08 7.59
N GLY A 57 2.70 33.83 7.65
CA GLY A 57 2.75 32.90 6.53
C GLY A 57 1.42 32.22 6.20
N LYS A 58 1.25 31.83 4.94
CA LYS A 58 0.13 31.04 4.46
C LYS A 58 0.46 29.55 4.43
N VAL A 59 -0.44 28.72 4.95
CA VAL A 59 -0.42 27.27 4.77
C VAL A 59 -1.32 26.88 3.59
N THR A 60 -0.78 26.15 2.62
CA THR A 60 -1.52 25.60 1.50
C THR A 60 -1.59 24.09 1.61
N PHE A 61 -2.79 23.54 1.81
CA PHE A 61 -2.99 22.10 1.88
C PHE A 61 -3.00 21.46 0.50
N VAL A 62 -2.12 20.49 0.29
CA VAL A 62 -2.15 19.59 -0.87
C VAL A 62 -3.15 18.48 -0.58
N ILE A 63 -4.28 18.45 -1.30
CA ILE A 63 -5.38 17.53 -1.00
C ILE A 63 -5.19 16.20 -1.74
N SER A 64 -5.20 15.10 -0.98
CA SER A 64 -5.24 13.72 -1.48
C SER A 64 -5.88 12.78 -0.45
N ASP A 65 -6.18 11.56 -0.89
CA ASP A 65 -6.70 10.47 -0.06
C ASP A 65 -5.58 9.58 0.48
N TRP A 66 -5.93 8.54 1.24
CA TRP A 66 -5.00 7.57 1.81
C TRP A 66 -4.40 6.60 0.79
N VAL A 67 -4.89 6.60 -0.46
CA VAL A 67 -4.48 5.66 -1.51
C VAL A 67 -3.43 6.29 -2.42
N ASN A 68 -3.62 7.55 -2.80
CA ASN A 68 -2.86 8.23 -3.86
C ASN A 68 -1.90 9.30 -3.32
N TRP A 69 -1.55 9.24 -2.04
CA TRP A 69 -0.78 10.33 -1.45
C TRP A 69 0.72 10.29 -1.73
N GLN A 70 1.32 9.09 -1.75
CA GLN A 70 2.75 8.94 -2.05
C GLN A 70 3.06 9.41 -3.49
N SER A 71 2.13 9.18 -4.43
CA SER A 71 2.24 9.66 -5.81
C SER A 71 2.19 11.19 -5.90
N LYS A 72 1.44 11.86 -5.01
CA LYS A 72 1.42 13.34 -4.93
C LYS A 72 2.75 13.92 -4.49
N ILE A 73 3.38 13.36 -3.45
CA ILE A 73 4.71 13.81 -3.00
C ILE A 73 5.70 13.76 -4.16
N LEU A 74 5.75 12.62 -4.87
CA LEU A 74 6.59 12.43 -6.05
C LEU A 74 6.29 13.44 -7.17
N THR A 75 5.02 13.73 -7.43
CA THR A 75 4.62 14.69 -8.48
C THR A 75 5.11 16.10 -8.17
N TYR A 76 5.01 16.54 -6.91
CA TYR A 76 5.49 17.86 -6.47
C TYR A 76 7.02 17.96 -6.52
N MET A 77 7.71 16.91 -6.07
CA MET A 77 9.18 16.80 -6.23
C MET A 77 9.59 16.87 -7.72
N ALA A 78 8.86 16.18 -8.60
CA ALA A 78 9.08 16.21 -10.05
C ALA A 78 8.86 17.57 -10.71
N ALA A 79 7.99 18.40 -10.12
CA ALA A 79 7.74 19.75 -10.57
C ALA A 79 8.83 20.75 -10.11
N GLY A 80 9.76 20.34 -9.24
CA GLY A 80 10.72 21.25 -8.61
C GLY A 80 10.11 22.11 -7.49
N GLU A 81 8.95 21.72 -7.00
CA GLU A 81 8.19 22.38 -5.92
C GLU A 81 7.85 21.34 -4.85
N PRO A 82 8.84 20.77 -4.13
CA PRO A 82 8.58 19.74 -3.13
C PRO A 82 7.65 20.25 -2.02
N ILE A 83 6.80 19.38 -1.51
CA ILE A 83 5.89 19.70 -0.40
C ILE A 83 6.72 19.96 0.86
N ASP A 84 6.47 21.06 1.56
CA ASP A 84 7.30 21.47 2.70
C ASP A 84 7.10 20.57 3.92
N VAL A 85 5.85 20.26 4.27
CA VAL A 85 5.50 19.38 5.40
C VAL A 85 4.72 18.18 4.90
N ILE A 86 5.21 16.98 5.21
CA ILE A 86 4.68 15.71 4.71
C ILE A 86 4.29 14.84 5.91
N PHE A 87 3.03 14.42 5.97
CA PHE A 87 2.61 13.35 6.88
C PHE A 87 3.32 12.03 6.52
N ALA A 88 3.83 11.31 7.52
CA ALA A 88 4.48 10.03 7.32
C ALA A 88 4.17 9.06 8.46
N ARG A 89 4.14 7.77 8.14
CA ARG A 89 3.94 6.64 9.07
C ARG A 89 5.20 5.79 9.14
N ASP A 90 5.32 4.96 10.17
CA ASP A 90 6.37 3.94 10.25
C ASP A 90 6.37 3.04 8.99
N ALA A 91 5.18 2.73 8.46
CA ALA A 91 4.97 1.96 7.23
C ALA A 91 5.56 2.61 5.96
N ASP A 92 5.87 3.91 5.98
CA ASP A 92 6.49 4.62 4.86
C ASP A 92 8.03 4.62 4.94
N PHE A 93 8.57 4.16 6.08
CA PHE A 93 9.99 4.10 6.34
C PHE A 93 10.53 2.67 6.28
N PRO A 94 11.76 2.49 5.78
CA PRO A 94 12.71 3.54 5.40
C PRO A 94 12.59 3.98 3.94
N LEU A 95 11.55 3.59 3.19
CA LEU A 95 11.44 3.96 1.77
C LEU A 95 11.56 5.49 1.57
N PHE A 96 10.90 6.29 2.41
CA PHE A 96 10.99 7.74 2.35
C PHE A 96 12.41 8.27 2.59
N TYR A 97 13.18 7.59 3.46
CA TYR A 97 14.58 7.88 3.72
C TYR A 97 15.48 7.47 2.54
N THR A 98 15.40 6.21 2.08
CA THR A 98 16.30 5.69 1.03
C THR A 98 16.05 6.34 -0.33
N ARG A 99 14.80 6.75 -0.59
CA ARG A 99 14.42 7.54 -1.76
C ARG A 99 14.63 9.04 -1.56
N GLY A 100 15.08 9.51 -0.40
CA GLY A 100 15.35 10.92 -0.16
C GLY A 100 14.14 11.83 -0.41
N TYR A 101 12.92 11.36 -0.09
CA TYR A 101 11.70 12.18 -0.16
C TYR A 101 11.66 13.23 0.95
N VAL A 102 12.35 12.95 2.05
CA VAL A 102 12.36 13.75 3.26
C VAL A 102 13.79 14.09 3.68
N GLN A 103 13.95 15.18 4.42
CA GLN A 103 15.24 15.62 4.97
C GLN A 103 15.28 15.51 6.51
N PRO A 104 16.48 15.50 7.12
CA PRO A 104 16.60 15.54 8.58
C PRO A 104 15.89 16.74 9.20
N ILE A 105 15.20 16.52 10.31
CA ILE A 105 14.37 17.54 10.98
C ILE A 105 15.02 18.13 12.23
N ASP A 106 16.14 17.56 12.71
CA ASP A 106 16.77 17.88 13.99
C ASP A 106 17.07 19.38 14.20
N LYS A 107 17.29 20.12 13.12
CA LYS A 107 17.60 21.56 13.15
C LYS A 107 16.37 22.46 13.16
N TYR A 108 15.20 21.91 12.83
CA TYR A 108 14.00 22.68 12.49
C TYR A 108 12.83 22.42 13.44
N VAL A 109 12.81 21.28 14.14
CA VAL A 109 11.72 20.85 15.03
C VAL A 109 12.26 20.68 16.45
N ASN A 110 11.51 21.14 17.45
CA ASN A 110 11.89 20.99 18.85
C ASN A 110 11.57 19.58 19.38
N LEU A 111 12.56 18.70 19.37
CA LEU A 111 12.40 17.30 19.82
C LEU A 111 12.53 17.12 21.35
N ASN A 112 12.73 18.20 22.12
CA ASN A 112 12.94 18.17 23.58
C ASN A 112 11.70 18.59 24.37
N VAL A 113 10.51 18.28 23.86
CA VAL A 113 9.22 18.56 24.50
C VAL A 113 8.60 17.27 25.04
N PRO A 114 7.83 17.31 26.15
CA PRO A 114 7.39 16.11 26.87
C PRO A 114 6.42 15.22 26.08
N TYR A 115 5.81 15.76 25.01
CA TYR A 115 4.86 15.03 24.17
C TYR A 115 5.51 14.39 22.93
N ILE A 116 6.84 14.30 22.84
CA ILE A 116 7.54 13.59 21.75
C ILE A 116 7.55 12.08 21.97
N ASN A 117 7.16 11.30 20.95
CA ASN A 117 7.28 9.85 20.93
C ASN A 117 8.72 9.41 20.64
N LYS A 118 9.60 9.53 21.63
CA LYS A 118 11.02 9.24 21.46
C LYS A 118 11.28 7.79 21.04
N THR A 119 10.61 6.84 21.69
CA THR A 119 10.76 5.40 21.40
C THR A 119 10.33 5.07 19.96
N GLY A 120 9.17 5.54 19.52
CA GLY A 120 8.73 5.35 18.13
C GLY A 120 9.67 6.02 17.13
N MET A 121 10.14 7.23 17.42
CA MET A 121 11.10 7.91 16.56
C MET A 121 12.45 7.19 16.46
N ASP A 122 12.98 6.67 17.57
CA ASP A 122 14.24 5.93 17.59
C ASP A 122 14.15 4.60 16.83
N LEU A 123 13.01 3.92 16.90
CA LEU A 123 12.80 2.62 16.27
C LEU A 123 12.33 2.70 14.81
N ALA A 124 11.62 3.76 14.42
CA ALA A 124 11.01 3.88 13.09
C ALA A 124 11.62 4.97 12.20
N PHE A 125 12.06 6.10 12.78
CA PHE A 125 12.31 7.35 12.04
C PHE A 125 13.74 7.89 12.16
N LYS A 126 14.66 7.14 12.79
CA LYS A 126 16.05 7.51 12.97
C LYS A 126 16.98 6.77 12.01
N TYR A 127 17.69 7.53 11.18
CA TYR A 127 18.62 7.01 10.18
C TYR A 127 19.90 7.85 10.19
N ASP A 128 21.06 7.20 10.15
CA ASP A 128 22.38 7.85 10.23
C ASP A 128 22.49 8.86 11.39
N GLY A 129 21.91 8.49 12.53
CA GLY A 129 21.93 9.29 13.77
C GLY A 129 20.98 10.49 13.79
N LYS A 130 20.20 10.75 12.73
CA LYS A 130 19.29 11.89 12.59
C LYS A 130 17.83 11.46 12.52
N TYR A 131 16.92 12.35 12.90
CA TYR A 131 15.48 12.10 12.82
C TYR A 131 14.92 12.64 11.50
N TYR A 132 13.99 11.89 10.90
CA TYR A 132 13.33 12.26 9.65
C TYR A 132 11.83 12.53 9.80
N VAL A 133 11.25 12.15 10.94
CA VAL A 133 9.84 12.39 11.28
C VAL A 133 9.77 12.78 12.74
N ALA A 134 8.98 13.81 13.04
CA ALA A 134 8.60 14.16 14.39
C ALA A 134 7.25 13.51 14.69
N SER A 135 7.22 12.66 15.72
CA SER A 135 6.02 11.95 16.17
C SER A 135 5.69 12.37 17.61
N HIS A 136 4.40 12.50 17.93
CA HIS A 136 3.95 12.79 19.29
C HIS A 136 3.51 11.51 20.02
N VAL A 137 3.57 11.51 21.35
CA VAL A 137 3.33 10.35 22.23
C VAL A 137 1.93 9.73 22.05
N THR A 138 0.95 10.51 21.59
CA THR A 138 -0.40 10.00 21.33
C THR A 138 -0.58 9.40 19.93
N SER A 139 0.34 9.66 18.99
CA SER A 139 0.49 8.95 17.69
C SER A 139 1.33 7.69 17.85
N ASN A 140 0.94 6.86 18.81
CA ASN A 140 1.58 5.58 19.09
C ASN A 140 0.49 4.54 19.36
N HIS A 141 0.17 3.76 18.33
CA HIS A 141 -1.07 3.01 18.22
C HIS A 141 -0.81 1.50 18.33
N PRO A 142 -0.93 0.91 19.52
CA PRO A 142 -0.86 -0.53 19.66
C PRO A 142 -2.07 -1.23 19.02
N TRP A 143 -1.78 -2.36 18.38
CA TRP A 143 -2.83 -3.26 17.92
C TRP A 143 -3.28 -4.19 19.05
N ILE A 144 -4.59 -4.30 19.26
CA ILE A 144 -5.21 -5.12 20.30
C ILE A 144 -6.31 -6.01 19.71
N ILE A 145 -6.84 -6.91 20.52
CA ILE A 145 -8.12 -7.56 20.26
C ILE A 145 -9.18 -6.94 21.16
N ILE A 146 -10.27 -6.50 20.52
CA ILE A 146 -11.50 -6.07 21.15
C ILE A 146 -12.47 -7.25 21.04
N TYR A 147 -12.99 -7.75 22.16
CA TYR A 147 -13.87 -8.91 22.16
C TYR A 147 -15.17 -8.66 22.91
N ASN A 148 -16.22 -9.37 22.49
CA ASN A 148 -17.55 -9.27 23.08
C ASN A 148 -17.67 -10.22 24.28
N LYS A 149 -17.57 -9.66 25.49
CA LYS A 149 -17.58 -10.42 26.75
C LYS A 149 -18.96 -11.02 27.04
N THR A 150 -20.02 -10.22 26.86
CA THR A 150 -21.41 -10.70 27.01
C THR A 150 -21.68 -11.90 26.11
N LEU A 151 -21.26 -11.85 24.84
CA LEU A 151 -21.41 -12.97 23.92
C LEU A 151 -20.63 -14.22 24.37
N MET A 152 -19.42 -14.06 24.90
CA MET A 152 -18.65 -15.20 25.41
C MET A 152 -19.35 -15.89 26.58
N GLU A 153 -19.92 -15.11 27.51
CA GLU A 153 -20.69 -15.62 28.64
C GLU A 153 -21.96 -16.36 28.18
N GLU A 154 -22.69 -15.80 27.20
CA GLU A 154 -23.87 -16.44 26.59
C GLU A 154 -23.53 -17.78 25.90
N GLU A 155 -22.34 -17.90 25.31
CA GLU A 155 -21.84 -19.14 24.69
C GLU A 155 -21.13 -20.07 25.71
N GLY A 156 -21.30 -19.80 27.01
CA GLY A 156 -20.80 -20.63 28.10
C GLY A 156 -19.28 -20.64 28.21
N ILE A 157 -18.61 -19.54 27.89
CA ILE A 157 -17.17 -19.33 28.11
C ILE A 157 -17.00 -18.57 29.43
N PRO A 158 -16.52 -19.23 30.50
CA PRO A 158 -16.34 -18.56 31.79
C PRO A 158 -15.26 -17.48 31.71
N GLU A 159 -15.35 -16.46 32.55
CA GLU A 159 -14.40 -15.33 32.56
C GLU A 159 -12.93 -15.77 32.66
N SER A 160 -12.64 -16.85 33.39
CA SER A 160 -11.29 -17.43 33.52
C SER A 160 -10.70 -17.97 32.21
N GLU A 161 -11.54 -18.27 31.22
CA GLU A 161 -11.16 -18.75 29.89
C GLU A 161 -11.25 -17.65 28.81
N GLN A 162 -11.68 -16.44 29.18
CA GLN A 162 -11.73 -15.32 28.25
C GLN A 162 -10.33 -14.74 27.96
N PRO A 163 -10.16 -14.03 26.83
CA PRO A 163 -8.84 -13.58 26.38
C PRO A 163 -8.04 -12.78 27.41
N LEU A 164 -8.65 -11.82 28.12
CA LEU A 164 -7.93 -11.01 29.11
C LEU A 164 -7.45 -11.82 30.31
N ALA A 165 -8.25 -12.77 30.80
CA ALA A 165 -7.85 -13.67 31.89
C ALA A 165 -6.71 -14.61 31.45
N LEU A 166 -6.82 -15.16 30.23
CA LEU A 166 -5.75 -15.96 29.64
C LEU A 166 -4.46 -15.15 29.46
N TYR A 167 -4.56 -13.87 29.09
CA TYR A 167 -3.39 -13.00 28.94
C TYR A 167 -2.70 -12.76 30.28
N LYS A 168 -3.47 -12.39 31.32
CA LYS A 168 -2.94 -12.21 32.68
C LYS A 168 -2.29 -13.49 33.23
N ALA A 169 -2.80 -14.66 32.85
CA ALA A 169 -2.23 -15.95 33.21
C ALA A 169 -1.04 -16.40 32.33
N GLY A 170 -0.64 -15.62 31.33
CA GLY A 170 0.43 -15.98 30.38
C GLY A 170 0.05 -17.10 29.40
N LYS A 171 -1.24 -17.40 29.25
CA LYS A 171 -1.81 -18.49 28.43
C LYS A 171 -2.44 -18.01 27.11
N TRP A 172 -2.45 -16.70 26.84
CA TRP A 172 -3.00 -16.13 25.61
C TRP A 172 -2.07 -16.34 24.41
N THR A 173 -2.37 -17.38 23.63
CA THR A 173 -1.57 -17.88 22.51
C THR A 173 -2.43 -18.04 21.26
N TRP A 174 -1.81 -18.23 20.09
CA TRP A 174 -2.53 -18.56 18.85
C TRP A 174 -3.43 -19.79 18.97
N ALA A 175 -2.98 -20.82 19.70
CA ALA A 175 -3.79 -22.02 19.94
C ALA A 175 -5.08 -21.66 20.69
N LYS A 176 -4.99 -20.79 21.70
CA LYS A 176 -6.16 -20.31 22.45
C LYS A 176 -7.03 -19.35 21.66
N LEU A 177 -6.45 -18.48 20.83
CA LEU A 177 -7.22 -17.68 19.88
C LEU A 177 -8.04 -18.59 18.95
N ARG A 178 -7.40 -19.58 18.31
CA ARG A 178 -8.05 -20.52 17.40
C ARG A 178 -9.16 -21.31 18.08
N GLU A 179 -8.92 -21.83 19.28
CA GLU A 179 -9.90 -22.56 20.08
C GLU A 179 -11.17 -21.72 20.33
N LEU A 180 -11.00 -20.49 20.83
CA LEU A 180 -12.12 -19.58 21.06
C LEU A 180 -12.80 -19.15 19.76
N ALA A 181 -12.03 -18.86 18.72
CA ALA A 181 -12.57 -18.44 17.43
C ALA A 181 -13.44 -19.53 16.79
N ILE A 182 -13.00 -20.79 16.83
CA ILE A 182 -13.82 -21.93 16.37
C ILE A 182 -15.11 -22.03 17.18
N LYS A 183 -15.03 -21.97 18.52
CA LYS A 183 -16.21 -22.06 19.41
C LYS A 183 -17.21 -20.94 19.15
N LEU A 184 -16.75 -19.74 18.82
CA LEU A 184 -17.59 -18.55 18.61
C LEU A 184 -18.11 -18.43 17.18
N THR A 185 -17.56 -19.19 16.24
CA THR A 185 -18.02 -19.22 14.84
C THR A 185 -19.29 -20.04 14.73
N LYS A 186 -20.37 -19.45 14.21
CA LYS A 186 -21.71 -20.04 14.26
C LYS A 186 -22.58 -19.55 13.11
N ASP A 187 -23.45 -20.44 12.66
CA ASP A 187 -24.68 -20.08 11.94
C ASP A 187 -25.76 -19.82 13.00
N THR A 188 -25.96 -18.55 13.33
CA THR A 188 -26.86 -18.12 14.40
C THR A 188 -28.32 -18.10 13.94
N THR A 189 -28.56 -18.11 12.63
CA THR A 189 -29.90 -18.13 12.02
C THR A 189 -30.40 -19.52 11.64
N GLY A 190 -29.52 -20.53 11.65
CA GLY A 190 -29.86 -21.90 11.24
C GLY A 190 -30.05 -22.05 9.72
N SER A 191 -29.45 -21.16 8.94
CA SER A 191 -29.58 -21.07 7.48
C SER A 191 -28.72 -22.08 6.70
N GLY A 192 -27.83 -22.81 7.39
CA GLY A 192 -26.75 -23.61 6.80
C GLY A 192 -25.54 -22.78 6.36
N LYS A 193 -25.49 -21.48 6.68
CA LYS A 193 -24.38 -20.57 6.35
C LYS A 193 -23.89 -19.86 7.60
N ILE A 194 -22.57 -19.77 7.75
CA ILE A 194 -21.96 -18.99 8.83
C ILE A 194 -22.34 -17.51 8.66
N ASP A 195 -22.89 -16.93 9.72
CA ASP A 195 -23.27 -15.51 9.80
C ASP A 195 -22.57 -14.78 10.96
N ARG A 196 -21.86 -15.52 11.82
CA ARG A 196 -20.94 -15.01 12.83
C ARG A 196 -19.61 -15.73 12.78
N TRP A 197 -18.52 -14.95 12.72
CA TRP A 197 -17.15 -15.46 12.79
C TRP A 197 -16.54 -15.17 14.15
N GLY A 198 -15.70 -16.09 14.62
CA GLY A 198 -15.04 -15.97 15.91
C GLY A 198 -13.96 -14.90 15.93
N PHE A 199 -13.25 -14.69 14.81
CA PHE A 199 -12.20 -13.68 14.69
C PHE A 199 -12.27 -12.94 13.36
N GLY A 200 -11.97 -11.63 13.39
CA GLY A 200 -11.88 -10.83 12.16
C GLY A 200 -10.92 -9.66 12.26
N ASN A 201 -10.48 -9.18 11.10
CA ASN A 201 -9.69 -7.95 10.95
C ASN A 201 -9.75 -7.45 9.50
N TRP A 202 -9.18 -6.27 9.23
CA TRP A 202 -8.83 -5.83 7.88
C TRP A 202 -7.33 -5.95 7.59
N TRP A 203 -6.50 -5.94 8.64
CA TRP A 203 -5.05 -5.86 8.56
C TRP A 203 -4.36 -7.23 8.68
N THR A 204 -4.43 -8.04 7.62
CA THR A 204 -3.99 -9.44 7.65
C THR A 204 -2.49 -9.62 7.93
N ARG A 205 -1.65 -8.64 7.58
CA ARG A 205 -0.22 -8.67 7.91
C ARG A 205 0.07 -8.74 9.42
N GLY A 206 -0.90 -8.35 10.25
CA GLY A 206 -0.83 -8.53 11.71
C GLY A 206 -0.54 -9.96 12.14
N PHE A 207 -0.96 -10.99 11.40
CA PHE A 207 -0.64 -12.39 11.71
C PHE A 207 0.86 -12.69 11.67
N VAL A 208 1.57 -12.16 10.68
CA VAL A 208 3.03 -12.32 10.58
C VAL A 208 3.73 -11.63 11.73
N TYR A 209 3.28 -10.41 12.05
CA TYR A 209 3.88 -9.60 13.10
C TYR A 209 3.60 -10.13 14.50
N MET A 210 2.43 -10.77 14.73
CA MET A 210 2.13 -11.49 15.98
C MET A 210 3.10 -12.64 16.25
N ASN A 211 3.76 -13.17 15.20
CA ASN A 211 4.80 -14.19 15.32
C ASN A 211 6.22 -13.60 15.48
N GLY A 212 6.34 -12.28 15.71
CA GLY A 212 7.61 -11.60 15.99
C GLY A 212 8.56 -11.55 14.79
N THR A 213 8.02 -11.52 13.57
CA THR A 213 8.81 -11.49 12.34
C THR A 213 8.23 -10.48 11.33
N GLY A 214 8.84 -10.38 10.16
CA GLY A 214 8.40 -9.52 9.05
C GLY A 214 8.65 -10.20 7.70
N PHE A 215 8.22 -9.55 6.63
CA PHE A 215 8.40 -10.01 5.25
C PHE A 215 9.79 -9.71 4.70
N THR A 216 10.50 -8.75 5.27
CA THR A 216 11.93 -8.53 5.00
C THR A 216 12.75 -8.43 6.29
N VAL A 217 14.05 -8.65 6.14
CA VAL A 217 15.06 -8.42 7.18
C VAL A 217 16.15 -7.52 6.62
N LYS A 218 16.87 -6.83 7.51
CA LYS A 218 18.09 -6.10 7.13
C LYS A 218 19.30 -7.02 7.24
N ASP A 219 20.14 -7.02 6.23
CA ASP A 219 21.44 -7.69 6.30
C ASP A 219 22.45 -6.88 7.14
N ALA A 220 23.64 -7.43 7.35
CA ALA A 220 24.71 -6.78 8.12
C ALA A 220 25.16 -5.41 7.55
N LYS A 221 24.80 -5.10 6.30
CA LYS A 221 25.08 -3.82 5.64
C LYS A 221 23.87 -2.88 5.63
N GLY A 222 22.76 -3.27 6.27
CA GLY A 222 21.52 -2.49 6.34
C GLY A 222 20.63 -2.63 5.11
N ASN A 223 20.97 -3.48 4.14
CA ASN A 223 20.14 -3.70 2.95
C ASN A 223 18.99 -4.65 3.25
N PHE A 224 17.84 -4.42 2.62
CA PHE A 224 16.71 -5.33 2.71
C PHE A 224 16.95 -6.64 2.00
N LYS A 225 16.52 -7.73 2.63
CA LYS A 225 16.45 -9.08 2.08
C LYS A 225 15.10 -9.68 2.37
N LEU A 226 14.60 -10.41 1.39
CA LEU A 226 13.34 -11.14 1.52
C LEU A 226 13.45 -12.17 2.65
N ASN A 227 12.39 -12.28 3.46
CA ASN A 227 12.35 -13.16 4.63
C ASN A 227 11.43 -14.38 4.43
N PHE A 228 11.15 -14.75 3.17
CA PHE A 228 10.15 -15.77 2.84
C PHE A 228 10.53 -17.20 3.29
N ASP A 229 11.80 -17.44 3.60
CA ASP A 229 12.29 -18.73 4.10
C ASP A 229 12.33 -18.79 5.65
N ASP A 230 11.99 -17.71 6.36
CA ASP A 230 11.96 -17.68 7.83
C ASP A 230 10.83 -18.56 8.36
N GLN A 231 11.17 -19.49 9.26
CA GLN A 231 10.20 -20.44 9.80
C GLN A 231 9.03 -19.74 10.50
N ARG A 232 9.25 -18.61 11.18
CA ARG A 232 8.16 -17.88 11.86
C ARG A 232 7.22 -17.24 10.85
N LEU A 233 7.74 -16.79 9.70
CA LEU A 233 6.90 -16.29 8.61
C LEU A 233 6.07 -17.43 8.02
N LEU A 234 6.69 -18.57 7.71
CA LEU A 234 5.99 -19.74 7.19
C LEU A 234 4.91 -20.25 8.15
N GLU A 235 5.20 -20.31 9.45
CA GLU A 235 4.23 -20.64 10.51
C GLU A 235 3.05 -19.66 10.53
N ALA A 236 3.29 -18.37 10.36
CA ALA A 236 2.24 -17.36 10.35
C ALA A 236 1.35 -17.46 9.11
N LEU A 237 1.94 -17.67 7.93
CA LEU A 237 1.19 -17.87 6.69
C LEU A 237 0.37 -19.16 6.75
N GLN A 238 0.91 -20.22 7.33
CA GLN A 238 0.18 -21.47 7.52
C GLN A 238 -0.97 -21.30 8.50
N PHE A 239 -0.76 -20.63 9.64
CA PHE A 239 -1.84 -20.34 10.59
C PHE A 239 -2.98 -19.53 9.95
N LEU A 240 -2.64 -18.58 9.08
CA LEU A 240 -3.61 -17.82 8.30
C LEU A 240 -4.38 -18.69 7.29
N ALA A 241 -3.68 -19.58 6.58
CA ALA A 241 -4.30 -20.52 5.65
C ALA A 241 -5.26 -21.48 6.37
N ASP A 242 -4.85 -21.98 7.53
CA ASP A 242 -5.69 -22.85 8.37
C ASP A 242 -6.91 -22.09 8.90
N ALA A 243 -6.74 -20.84 9.32
CA ALA A 243 -7.84 -19.99 9.77
C ALA A 243 -8.92 -19.82 8.69
N LYS A 244 -8.50 -19.62 7.43
CA LYS A 244 -9.40 -19.56 6.29
C LYS A 244 -10.08 -20.91 6.02
N LYS A 245 -9.30 -21.99 6.00
CA LYS A 245 -9.79 -23.35 5.73
C LYS A 245 -10.81 -23.83 6.77
N GLU A 246 -10.58 -23.50 8.03
CA GLU A 246 -11.45 -23.87 9.15
C GLU A 246 -12.67 -22.95 9.28
N GLY A 247 -12.70 -21.83 8.56
CA GLY A 247 -13.87 -20.96 8.42
C GLY A 247 -14.14 -20.04 9.61
N TRP A 248 -13.26 -19.96 10.61
CA TRP A 248 -13.45 -19.11 11.79
C TRP A 248 -12.94 -17.68 11.64
N TYR A 249 -12.16 -17.41 10.60
CA TYR A 249 -11.58 -16.09 10.31
C TYR A 249 -12.28 -15.41 9.13
N GLN A 250 -12.58 -14.13 9.31
CA GLN A 250 -13.09 -13.26 8.26
C GLN A 250 -12.20 -12.02 8.09
N GLN A 251 -11.68 -11.81 6.87
CA GLN A 251 -11.08 -10.54 6.48
C GLN A 251 -12.13 -9.68 5.79
N ASP A 252 -12.51 -8.56 6.40
CA ASP A 252 -13.45 -7.63 5.78
C ASP A 252 -13.31 -6.22 6.35
N TYR A 253 -12.98 -5.27 5.47
CA TYR A 253 -12.91 -3.86 5.82
C TYR A 253 -14.29 -3.32 6.23
N SER A 254 -15.39 -3.81 5.64
CA SER A 254 -16.75 -3.37 5.99
C SER A 254 -17.12 -3.73 7.44
N MET A 255 -16.52 -4.79 7.98
CA MET A 255 -16.73 -5.23 9.36
C MET A 255 -16.01 -4.36 10.39
N THR A 256 -15.04 -3.53 9.99
CA THR A 256 -14.45 -2.50 10.86
C THR A 256 -15.56 -1.69 11.51
N SER A 257 -16.50 -1.16 10.74
CA SER A 257 -17.48 -0.20 11.21
C SER A 257 -18.53 -0.73 12.21
N MET A 258 -18.91 -2.02 12.14
CA MET A 258 -20.08 -2.54 12.90
C MET A 258 -20.01 -4.03 13.29
N GLY A 259 -18.93 -4.75 13.00
CA GLY A 259 -18.88 -6.21 13.16
C GLY A 259 -19.14 -6.68 14.60
N LEU A 260 -18.51 -6.02 15.58
CA LEU A 260 -18.72 -6.30 17.01
C LEU A 260 -20.12 -5.90 17.49
N GLN A 261 -20.63 -4.74 17.06
CA GLN A 261 -21.95 -4.23 17.44
C GLN A 261 -23.08 -5.15 16.98
N ARG A 262 -22.96 -5.67 15.75
CA ARG A 262 -23.93 -6.59 15.15
C ARG A 262 -23.72 -8.04 15.56
N ARG A 263 -22.71 -8.31 16.40
CA ARG A 263 -22.27 -9.66 16.78
C ARG A 263 -21.96 -10.55 15.57
N THR A 264 -21.57 -9.98 14.42
CA THR A 264 -21.09 -10.77 13.26
C THR A 264 -19.62 -11.14 13.41
N ILE A 265 -18.86 -10.44 14.26
CA ILE A 265 -17.54 -10.85 14.75
C ILE A 265 -17.57 -10.92 16.28
N ALA A 266 -16.97 -11.96 16.86
CA ALA A 266 -16.84 -12.08 18.32
C ALA A 266 -15.55 -11.45 18.88
N MET A 267 -14.43 -11.58 18.17
CA MET A 267 -13.12 -10.98 18.50
C MET A 267 -12.57 -10.22 17.30
N TYR A 268 -12.29 -8.93 17.43
CA TYR A 268 -11.81 -8.08 16.34
C TYR A 268 -10.44 -7.51 16.65
N MET A 269 -9.49 -7.67 15.72
CA MET A 269 -8.16 -7.06 15.84
C MET A 269 -8.15 -5.68 15.20
N GLU A 270 -7.84 -4.66 16.00
CA GLU A 270 -7.82 -3.26 15.61
C GLU A 270 -6.96 -2.43 16.59
N ARG A 271 -6.64 -1.20 16.22
CA ARG A 271 -5.98 -0.23 17.10
C ARG A 271 -6.81 0.13 18.32
N GLU A 272 -6.10 0.48 19.38
CA GLU A 272 -6.62 0.74 20.72
C GLU A 272 -7.63 1.90 20.80
N TYR A 273 -7.60 2.83 19.84
CA TYR A 273 -8.53 3.95 19.80
C TYR A 273 -9.90 3.59 19.22
N PHE A 274 -10.00 2.48 18.49
CA PHE A 274 -11.22 2.10 17.78
C PHE A 274 -12.45 1.90 18.66
N PRO A 275 -12.37 1.37 19.90
CA PRO A 275 -13.52 1.21 20.78
C PRO A 275 -14.38 2.48 20.92
N VAL A 276 -13.78 3.67 20.86
CA VAL A 276 -14.48 4.97 20.99
C VAL A 276 -15.52 5.18 19.91
N GLN A 277 -15.31 4.62 18.73
CA GLN A 277 -16.23 4.73 17.60
C GLN A 277 -17.45 3.82 17.77
N ILE A 278 -17.29 2.71 18.51
CA ILE A 278 -18.31 1.66 18.57
C ILE A 278 -19.02 1.53 19.92
N ILE A 279 -18.39 1.97 21.01
CA ILE A 279 -18.85 1.69 22.37
C ILE A 279 -20.19 2.37 22.71
N GLN A 280 -20.49 3.52 22.10
CA GLN A 280 -21.77 4.21 22.34
C GLN A 280 -22.96 3.49 21.70
N ASN A 281 -22.70 2.63 20.72
CA ASN A 281 -23.71 1.96 19.91
C ASN A 281 -23.72 0.43 20.12
N THR A 282 -22.96 -0.08 21.09
CA THR A 282 -22.97 -1.50 21.46
C THR A 282 -23.87 -1.70 22.67
N ARG A 283 -24.69 -2.75 22.65
CA ARG A 283 -25.47 -3.20 23.80
C ARG A 283 -24.70 -4.15 24.72
N ASP A 284 -23.60 -4.69 24.20
CA ASP A 284 -22.80 -5.73 24.87
C ASP A 284 -21.62 -5.12 25.60
N GLU A 285 -21.23 -5.76 26.71
CA GLU A 285 -19.96 -5.46 27.36
C GLU A 285 -18.81 -5.89 26.45
N LEU A 286 -17.94 -4.94 26.11
CA LEU A 286 -16.71 -5.20 25.36
C LEU A 286 -15.51 -5.19 26.31
N ALA A 287 -14.55 -6.05 26.02
CA ALA A 287 -13.28 -6.12 26.73
C ALA A 287 -12.10 -6.14 25.76
N TYR A 288 -10.91 -5.87 26.28
CA TYR A 288 -9.72 -5.56 25.50
C TYR A 288 -8.55 -6.41 25.96
N VAL A 289 -7.74 -6.88 25.03
CA VAL A 289 -6.56 -7.69 25.32
C VAL A 289 -5.47 -7.43 24.29
N PRO A 290 -4.18 -7.49 24.64
CA PRO A 290 -3.11 -7.52 23.66
C PRO A 290 -3.25 -8.70 22.70
N LEU A 291 -2.55 -8.61 21.56
CA LEU A 291 -2.55 -9.70 20.60
C LEU A 291 -1.99 -11.01 21.21
N PRO A 292 -2.52 -12.18 20.81
CA PRO A 292 -2.04 -13.45 21.30
C PRO A 292 -0.62 -13.73 20.82
N ARG A 293 0.14 -14.44 21.67
CA ARG A 293 1.52 -14.81 21.35
C ARG A 293 1.53 -15.90 20.27
N GLY A 294 2.16 -15.59 19.14
CA GLY A 294 2.58 -16.62 18.18
C GLY A 294 3.81 -17.39 18.69
N PRO A 295 3.99 -18.66 18.28
CA PRO A 295 5.11 -19.50 18.73
C PRO A 295 6.51 -18.92 18.43
N GLY A 296 6.62 -18.12 17.37
CA GLY A 296 7.83 -17.41 16.95
C GLY A 296 8.14 -16.13 17.73
N ASN A 297 7.16 -15.54 18.44
CA ASN A 297 7.34 -14.29 19.19
C ASN A 297 7.94 -14.54 20.59
N LYS A 298 9.18 -15.05 20.61
CA LYS A 298 9.91 -15.38 21.84
C LYS A 298 10.23 -14.14 22.70
N GLU A 299 10.43 -13.01 22.06
CA GLU A 299 10.76 -11.73 22.70
C GLU A 299 9.53 -11.05 23.35
N GLN A 300 8.32 -11.54 23.05
CA GLN A 300 7.05 -11.01 23.54
C GLN A 300 6.87 -9.54 23.17
N VAL A 301 7.20 -9.20 21.92
CA VAL A 301 7.00 -7.83 21.41
C VAL A 301 5.53 -7.59 21.08
N ASN A 302 5.11 -6.34 21.22
CA ASN A 302 3.77 -5.84 20.95
C ASN A 302 3.80 -4.95 19.72
N ILE A 303 2.84 -5.13 18.82
CA ILE A 303 2.80 -4.37 17.57
C ILE A 303 2.30 -2.96 17.85
N PHE A 304 3.04 -1.96 17.38
CA PHE A 304 2.62 -0.56 17.34
C PHE A 304 2.76 -0.03 15.92
N GLU A 305 1.88 0.90 15.55
CA GLU A 305 2.10 1.83 14.45
C GLU A 305 2.37 3.22 15.05
N CYS A 306 3.18 4.03 14.37
CA CYS A 306 3.34 5.43 14.74
C CYS A 306 3.41 6.30 13.51
N ASP A 307 3.02 7.55 13.69
CA ASP A 307 2.99 8.53 12.62
C ASP A 307 3.40 9.91 13.11
N GLY A 308 3.59 10.81 12.15
CA GLY A 308 4.02 12.16 12.42
C GLY A 308 4.25 12.96 11.15
N TYR A 309 5.16 13.93 11.26
CA TYR A 309 5.43 14.87 10.17
C TYR A 309 6.92 14.95 9.86
N ALA A 310 7.22 14.93 8.58
CA ALA A 310 8.53 15.11 8.00
C ALA A 310 8.61 16.43 7.23
N ILE A 311 9.84 16.88 6.98
CA ILE A 311 10.10 17.99 6.05
C ILE A 311 10.48 17.40 4.70
N GLY A 312 9.83 17.86 3.63
CA GLY A 312 10.15 17.42 2.28
C GLY A 312 11.58 17.77 1.88
N ASN A 313 12.26 16.85 1.21
CA ASN A 313 13.62 17.08 0.75
C ASN A 313 13.64 18.15 -0.35
N GLY A 314 14.51 19.14 -0.21
CA GLY A 314 14.56 20.30 -1.10
C GLY A 314 13.51 21.38 -0.82
N SER A 315 12.78 21.30 0.30
CA SER A 315 11.94 22.42 0.77
C SER A 315 12.75 23.72 0.79
N LYS A 316 12.14 24.80 0.30
CA LYS A 316 12.72 26.15 0.28
C LYS A 316 12.45 26.92 1.57
N SER A 317 11.64 26.35 2.46
CA SER A 317 11.19 26.95 3.71
C SER A 317 11.29 25.98 4.91
N PRO A 318 12.41 25.27 5.10
CA PRO A 318 12.50 24.20 6.10
C PRO A 318 12.39 24.70 7.56
N THR A 319 12.82 25.93 7.86
CA THR A 319 12.67 26.52 9.20
C THR A 319 11.21 26.77 9.52
N TYR A 320 10.46 27.30 8.55
CA TYR A 320 9.02 27.53 8.66
C TYR A 320 8.21 26.22 8.67
N ALA A 321 8.64 25.23 7.88
CA ALA A 321 8.07 23.89 7.89
C ALA A 321 8.23 23.24 9.28
N GLY A 322 9.42 23.31 9.88
CA GLY A 322 9.68 22.81 11.23
C GLY A 322 8.83 23.49 12.30
N LYS A 323 8.67 24.81 12.23
CA LYS A 323 7.76 25.55 13.13
C LYS A 323 6.31 25.10 12.98
N PHE A 324 5.84 24.84 11.76
CA PHE A 324 4.49 24.30 11.55
C PHE A 324 4.34 22.90 12.13
N ILE A 325 5.37 22.04 12.00
CA ILE A 325 5.39 20.71 12.63
C ILE A 325 5.26 20.83 14.15
N ASP A 326 6.02 21.69 14.81
CA ASP A 326 5.91 21.91 16.27
C ASP A 326 4.48 22.27 16.69
N ILE A 327 3.82 23.16 15.94
CA ILE A 327 2.43 23.55 16.16
C ILE A 327 1.50 22.34 15.97
N CYS A 328 1.66 21.59 14.88
CA CYS A 328 0.84 20.40 14.60
C CYS A 328 0.95 19.35 15.71
N LEU A 329 2.16 19.02 16.16
CA LEU A 329 2.35 18.02 17.22
C LEU A 329 1.64 18.42 18.51
N LYS A 330 1.72 19.70 18.87
CA LYS A 330 1.04 20.23 20.05
C LYS A 330 -0.48 20.18 19.90
N GLU A 331 -1.01 20.64 18.75
CA GLU A 331 -2.45 20.62 18.51
C GLU A 331 -3.03 19.19 18.55
N TRP A 332 -2.35 18.23 17.93
CA TRP A 332 -2.76 16.82 17.96
C TRP A 332 -2.69 16.23 19.35
N TYR A 333 -1.59 16.47 20.08
CA TYR A 333 -1.46 16.01 21.45
C TYR A 333 -2.60 16.52 22.34
N GLU A 334 -2.91 17.82 22.27
CA GLU A 334 -4.01 18.41 23.04
C GLU A 334 -5.39 17.90 22.61
N GLU A 335 -5.62 17.69 21.31
CA GLU A 335 -6.87 17.12 20.79
C GLU A 335 -7.05 15.68 21.26
N ASP A 336 -6.01 14.85 21.13
CA ASP A 336 -6.04 13.45 21.50
C ASP A 336 -6.27 13.26 23.00
N LEU A 337 -5.64 14.08 23.85
CA LEU A 337 -5.89 14.03 25.30
C LEU A 337 -7.35 14.31 25.64
N LYS A 338 -8.00 15.25 24.94
CA LYS A 338 -9.43 15.53 25.12
C LYS A 338 -10.28 14.36 24.62
N GLY A 339 -9.94 13.80 23.45
CA GLY A 339 -10.61 12.63 22.90
C GLY A 339 -10.53 11.40 23.81
N ARG A 340 -9.35 11.17 24.40
CA ARG A 340 -9.03 10.06 25.31
C ARG A 340 -9.87 10.04 26.60
N GLN A 341 -10.44 11.17 27.01
CA GLN A 341 -11.36 11.22 28.15
C GLN A 341 -12.63 10.36 27.95
N LYS A 342 -12.99 10.09 26.69
CA LYS A 342 -14.15 9.26 26.32
C LYS A 342 -13.81 7.78 26.17
N TRP A 343 -12.53 7.42 26.27
CA TRP A 343 -12.09 6.05 26.04
C TRP A 343 -12.39 5.16 27.25
N PRO A 344 -12.57 3.85 27.04
CA PRO A 344 -12.58 2.87 28.11
C PRO A 344 -11.30 2.97 28.96
N LYS A 345 -11.43 3.12 30.28
CA LYS A 345 -10.29 3.37 31.16
C LYS A 345 -9.36 2.16 31.29
N GLU A 346 -9.90 0.97 31.03
CA GLU A 346 -9.20 -0.31 31.12
C GLU A 346 -8.12 -0.46 30.03
N ILE A 347 -8.21 0.32 28.93
CA ILE A 347 -7.25 0.28 27.82
C ILE A 347 -5.90 0.86 28.24
N PHE A 348 -5.88 1.96 29.03
CA PHE A 348 -4.64 2.65 29.37
C PHE A 348 -3.58 1.77 30.04
N PRO A 349 -3.85 1.03 31.13
CA PRO A 349 -2.84 0.18 31.75
C PRO A 349 -2.38 -0.97 30.82
N ILE A 350 -3.24 -1.44 29.91
CA ILE A 350 -2.87 -2.45 28.91
C ILE A 350 -1.85 -1.85 27.93
N VAL A 351 -2.13 -0.67 27.41
CA VAL A 351 -1.26 0.05 26.47
C VAL A 351 0.09 0.40 27.11
N ASP A 352 0.09 0.85 28.36
CA ASP A 352 1.30 1.19 29.11
C ASP A 352 2.21 -0.04 29.28
N GLU A 353 1.64 -1.22 29.55
CA GLU A 353 2.40 -2.48 29.62
C GLU A 353 2.95 -2.86 28.24
N MET A 354 2.12 -2.77 27.19
CA MET A 354 2.53 -3.09 25.83
C MET A 354 3.71 -2.22 25.35
N ALA A 355 3.70 -0.94 25.72
CA ALA A 355 4.71 0.05 25.33
C ALA A 355 6.10 -0.23 25.92
N LYS A 356 6.25 -1.17 26.86
CA LYS A 356 7.55 -1.63 27.37
C LYS A 356 8.33 -2.47 26.36
N LYS A 357 7.63 -3.09 25.39
CA LYS A 357 8.23 -3.91 24.33
C LYS A 357 7.57 -3.64 22.97
N PRO A 358 7.69 -2.42 22.42
CA PRO A 358 7.06 -2.09 21.15
C PRO A 358 7.84 -2.69 19.97
N TYR A 359 7.12 -3.07 18.94
CA TYR A 359 7.64 -3.48 17.64
C TYR A 359 6.90 -2.73 16.55
N TYR A 360 7.65 -1.98 15.75
CA TYR A 360 7.17 -1.23 14.60
C TYR A 360 7.52 -2.02 13.33
N PRO A 361 6.53 -2.65 12.67
CA PRO A 361 6.80 -3.48 11.50
C PRO A 361 7.06 -2.68 10.23
N GLY A 362 6.69 -1.38 10.17
CA GLY A 362 6.91 -0.55 8.99
C GLY A 362 8.36 -0.54 8.48
N PRO A 363 9.36 -0.22 9.33
CA PRO A 363 10.79 -0.21 9.00
C PRO A 363 11.36 -1.49 8.37
N SER A 364 10.70 -2.64 8.57
CA SER A 364 11.11 -3.92 7.98
C SER A 364 10.24 -4.34 6.79
N ASN A 365 9.18 -3.61 6.44
CA ASN A 365 8.22 -4.08 5.43
C ASN A 365 7.76 -3.02 4.43
N SER A 366 8.08 -1.74 4.65
CA SER A 366 7.63 -0.63 3.79
C SER A 366 7.94 -0.83 2.32
N VAL A 367 9.08 -1.47 2.01
CA VAL A 367 9.52 -1.72 0.64
C VAL A 367 8.62 -2.71 -0.10
N LEU A 368 7.91 -3.57 0.62
CA LEU A 368 6.99 -4.57 0.06
C LEU A 368 5.52 -4.15 0.15
N ASP A 369 5.20 -3.04 0.82
CA ASP A 369 3.82 -2.55 1.02
C ASP A 369 2.94 -2.63 -0.25
N PRO A 370 3.42 -2.25 -1.46
CA PRO A 370 2.62 -2.30 -2.68
C PRO A 370 2.10 -3.69 -3.11
N MET A 371 2.67 -4.78 -2.58
CA MET A 371 2.28 -6.14 -2.95
C MET A 371 1.70 -6.96 -1.80
N LEU A 372 1.87 -6.54 -0.54
CA LEU A 372 1.57 -7.40 0.62
C LEU A 372 0.10 -7.79 0.72
N ASP A 373 -0.84 -6.89 0.40
CA ASP A 373 -2.27 -7.20 0.47
C ASP A 373 -2.67 -8.25 -0.57
N ASN A 374 -2.16 -8.15 -1.80
CA ASN A 374 -2.42 -9.15 -2.84
C ASN A 374 -1.73 -10.49 -2.53
N PHE A 375 -0.49 -10.44 -2.04
CA PHE A 375 0.25 -11.62 -1.60
C PHE A 375 -0.50 -12.41 -0.51
N LEU A 376 -0.99 -11.71 0.53
CA LEU A 376 -1.78 -12.34 1.58
C LEU A 376 -3.17 -12.72 1.07
N GLY A 377 -3.74 -11.94 0.15
CA GLY A 377 -4.99 -12.19 -0.55
C GLY A 377 -5.03 -13.53 -1.30
N GLU A 378 -3.90 -14.00 -1.85
CA GLU A 378 -3.81 -15.35 -2.39
C GLU A 378 -4.15 -16.42 -1.33
N ILE A 379 -3.81 -16.18 -0.08
CA ILE A 379 -4.09 -17.16 0.99
C ILE A 379 -5.54 -17.03 1.46
N VAL A 380 -6.02 -15.80 1.69
CA VAL A 380 -7.30 -15.58 2.40
C VAL A 380 -8.51 -15.34 1.48
N TRP A 381 -8.29 -14.87 0.25
CA TRP A 381 -9.35 -14.66 -0.74
C TRP A 381 -9.45 -15.82 -1.72
N THR A 382 -8.33 -16.27 -2.30
CA THR A 382 -8.33 -17.34 -3.30
C THR A 382 -8.18 -18.73 -2.69
N GLY A 383 -7.60 -18.84 -1.49
CA GLY A 383 -7.40 -20.12 -0.80
C GLY A 383 -6.16 -20.89 -1.27
N ASN A 384 -5.24 -20.21 -1.96
CA ASN A 384 -3.97 -20.79 -2.35
C ASN A 384 -3.09 -21.11 -1.13
N SER A 385 -2.21 -22.10 -1.29
CA SER A 385 -1.25 -22.44 -0.24
C SER A 385 -0.23 -21.32 -0.04
N PRO A 386 0.35 -21.18 1.18
CA PRO A 386 1.46 -20.26 1.42
C PRO A 386 2.61 -20.42 0.42
N ALA A 387 2.94 -21.67 0.04
CA ALA A 387 4.00 -21.95 -0.93
C ALA A 387 3.67 -21.42 -2.34
N ALA A 388 2.40 -21.54 -2.77
CA ALA A 388 1.95 -21.00 -4.06
C ALA A 388 1.98 -19.46 -4.06
N ALA A 389 1.53 -18.82 -2.98
CA ALA A 389 1.60 -17.37 -2.83
C ALA A 389 3.07 -16.88 -2.86
N ILE A 390 3.97 -17.54 -2.13
CA ILE A 390 5.41 -17.24 -2.13
C ILE A 390 5.99 -17.36 -3.54
N ALA A 391 5.71 -18.46 -4.25
CA ALA A 391 6.19 -18.66 -5.60
C ALA A 391 5.68 -17.58 -6.58
N GLY A 392 4.42 -17.16 -6.45
CA GLY A 392 3.81 -16.15 -7.31
C GLY A 392 4.37 -14.73 -7.11
N TYR A 393 4.76 -14.36 -5.89
CA TYR A 393 5.16 -12.99 -5.55
C TYR A 393 6.67 -12.79 -5.32
N LYS A 394 7.46 -13.86 -5.21
CA LYS A 394 8.91 -13.75 -4.92
C LYS A 394 9.65 -12.82 -5.88
N ALA A 395 9.44 -12.96 -7.18
CA ALA A 395 10.10 -12.11 -8.18
C ALA A 395 9.71 -10.63 -8.07
N GLN A 396 8.43 -10.34 -7.77
CA GLN A 396 7.97 -8.97 -7.52
C GLN A 396 8.60 -8.40 -6.25
N ALA A 397 8.69 -9.20 -5.18
CA ALA A 397 9.32 -8.82 -3.92
C ALA A 397 10.80 -8.47 -4.10
N GLU A 398 11.55 -9.30 -4.81
CA GLU A 398 12.95 -9.08 -5.13
C GLU A 398 13.14 -7.82 -5.97
N THR A 399 12.23 -7.56 -6.93
CA THR A 399 12.24 -6.34 -7.74
C THR A 399 12.00 -5.10 -6.88
N LEU A 400 11.01 -5.13 -5.98
CA LEU A 400 10.71 -4.04 -5.04
C LEU A 400 11.90 -3.72 -4.13
N ILE A 401 12.55 -4.76 -3.59
CA ILE A 401 13.75 -4.61 -2.75
C ILE A 401 14.90 -3.99 -3.55
N ALA A 402 15.16 -4.49 -4.76
CA ALA A 402 16.21 -3.97 -5.63
C ALA A 402 15.95 -2.51 -6.03
N GLU A 403 14.69 -2.16 -6.31
CA GLU A 403 14.27 -0.79 -6.58
C GLU A 403 14.47 0.11 -5.36
N ALA A 404 14.07 -0.31 -4.16
CA ALA A 404 14.21 0.48 -2.94
C ALA A 404 15.67 0.80 -2.56
N ALA A 405 16.62 -0.01 -3.04
CA ALA A 405 18.06 0.23 -2.88
C ALA A 405 18.62 1.30 -3.84
N LYS A 406 17.87 1.68 -4.88
CA LYS A 406 18.30 2.72 -5.83
C LYS A 406 18.00 4.10 -5.26
N PRO A 407 18.94 5.06 -5.39
CA PRO A 407 18.67 6.45 -5.05
C PRO A 407 17.51 6.97 -5.89
N PHE A 408 16.84 8.01 -5.40
CA PHE A 408 15.79 8.65 -6.19
C PHE A 408 16.35 9.21 -7.50
N GLU A 409 15.77 8.74 -8.59
CA GLU A 409 16.04 9.29 -9.91
C GLU A 409 15.25 10.58 -10.09
N LYS A 410 15.94 11.65 -10.49
CA LYS A 410 15.26 12.89 -10.82
C LYS A 410 14.28 12.65 -11.98
N PRO A 411 13.05 13.20 -11.89
CA PRO A 411 12.06 13.07 -12.94
C PRO A 411 12.53 13.66 -14.27
N VAL A 412 12.47 12.86 -15.34
CA VAL A 412 12.82 13.25 -16.70
C VAL A 412 11.55 13.39 -17.52
N LYS A 413 11.13 14.63 -17.79
CA LYS A 413 9.97 14.94 -18.63
C LYS A 413 10.37 14.86 -20.11
N LEU A 414 10.18 13.71 -20.73
CA LEU A 414 10.38 13.52 -22.17
C LEU A 414 9.31 14.27 -22.98
N PRO A 415 9.63 14.81 -24.17
CA PRO A 415 8.61 15.38 -25.06
C PRO A 415 7.62 14.30 -25.50
N PHE A 416 6.36 14.70 -25.68
CA PHE A 416 5.29 13.82 -26.13
C PHE A 416 4.39 14.57 -27.11
N ASN A 417 4.08 13.93 -28.24
CA ASN A 417 3.08 14.39 -29.20
C ASN A 417 1.93 13.38 -29.22
N PRO A 418 0.67 13.82 -29.38
CA PRO A 418 -0.45 12.91 -29.55
C PRO A 418 -0.20 11.89 -30.67
N ILE A 419 -0.60 10.64 -30.45
CA ILE A 419 -0.39 9.54 -31.39
C ILE A 419 -1.74 9.06 -31.91
N THR A 420 -1.85 8.79 -33.21
CA THR A 420 -3.00 8.15 -33.84
C THR A 420 -2.53 7.03 -34.77
N VAL A 421 -3.18 5.87 -34.71
CA VAL A 421 -2.90 4.70 -35.56
C VAL A 421 -4.21 4.15 -36.10
N ASP A 422 -4.34 4.11 -37.43
CA ASP A 422 -5.52 3.63 -38.18
C ASP A 422 -5.21 2.48 -39.16
N PHE A 423 -3.95 2.01 -39.20
CA PHE A 423 -3.46 0.89 -40.02
C PHE A 423 -3.71 0.98 -41.54
N GLU A 424 -4.22 2.10 -42.07
CA GLU A 424 -4.59 2.24 -43.49
C GLU A 424 -3.36 2.15 -44.43
N ASN A 425 -2.20 2.58 -43.93
CA ASN A 425 -0.92 2.44 -44.61
C ASN A 425 -0.32 1.02 -44.52
N GLY A 426 -0.92 0.11 -43.74
CA GLY A 426 -0.45 -1.25 -43.48
C GLY A 426 0.78 -1.36 -42.57
N ASP A 427 1.20 -0.27 -41.93
CA ASP A 427 2.36 -0.28 -41.04
C ASP A 427 2.00 -0.85 -39.66
N ILE A 428 2.58 -2.02 -39.36
CA ILE A 428 2.50 -2.66 -38.05
C ILE A 428 3.88 -2.77 -37.38
N SER A 429 4.88 -2.02 -37.86
CA SER A 429 6.27 -2.09 -37.38
C SER A 429 6.45 -1.67 -35.92
N ALA A 430 5.44 -1.01 -35.35
CA ALA A 430 5.36 -0.68 -33.94
C ALA A 430 4.73 -1.79 -33.09
N PHE A 431 4.29 -2.93 -33.64
CA PHE A 431 3.59 -3.98 -32.91
C PHE A 431 4.38 -5.29 -32.99
N LYS A 432 4.63 -5.90 -31.83
CA LYS A 432 5.43 -7.13 -31.72
C LYS A 432 4.66 -8.17 -30.94
N VAL A 433 4.88 -9.44 -31.30
CA VAL A 433 4.35 -10.58 -30.54
C VAL A 433 4.83 -10.48 -29.09
N GLY A 434 3.88 -10.68 -28.19
CA GLY A 434 4.00 -10.55 -26.75
C GLY A 434 5.24 -11.16 -26.13
N LYS A 435 5.39 -12.44 -26.40
CA LYS A 435 6.46 -13.28 -25.90
C LYS A 435 6.91 -14.25 -27.01
N PRO A 436 8.22 -14.50 -27.17
CA PRO A 436 8.72 -15.39 -28.20
C PRO A 436 8.19 -16.83 -28.13
N GLU A 437 7.79 -17.28 -26.95
CA GLU A 437 7.27 -18.64 -26.71
C GLU A 437 5.82 -18.86 -27.19
N TYR A 438 5.07 -17.79 -27.47
CA TYR A 438 3.70 -17.92 -27.96
C TYR A 438 3.68 -18.53 -29.37
N LYS A 439 2.98 -19.66 -29.52
CA LYS A 439 2.93 -20.47 -30.75
C LYS A 439 1.76 -20.08 -31.65
N SER A 440 0.65 -19.65 -31.06
CA SER A 440 -0.56 -19.26 -31.79
C SER A 440 -0.57 -17.78 -32.17
N VAL A 441 0.19 -16.95 -31.46
CA VAL A 441 0.11 -15.50 -31.62
C VAL A 441 0.76 -15.02 -32.92
N LYS A 442 -0.04 -14.38 -33.78
CA LYS A 442 0.42 -13.82 -35.07
C LYS A 442 -0.23 -12.47 -35.35
N LEU A 443 0.54 -11.60 -35.98
CA LEU A 443 0.12 -10.24 -36.35
C LEU A 443 0.03 -10.12 -37.86
N GLN A 444 -1.11 -9.64 -38.35
CA GLN A 444 -1.28 -9.38 -39.79
C GLN A 444 -2.27 -8.25 -40.02
N ILE A 445 -2.10 -7.53 -41.11
CA ILE A 445 -3.12 -6.60 -41.59
C ILE A 445 -4.22 -7.37 -42.31
N VAL A 446 -5.48 -7.05 -42.00
CA VAL A 446 -6.65 -7.56 -42.72
C VAL A 446 -7.46 -6.41 -43.30
N SER A 447 -8.05 -6.63 -44.47
CA SER A 447 -8.91 -5.67 -45.17
C SER A 447 -10.23 -6.28 -45.67
N ASP A 448 -10.54 -7.49 -45.20
CA ASP A 448 -11.80 -8.18 -45.50
C ASP A 448 -12.85 -7.88 -44.43
N SER A 449 -13.94 -8.67 -44.38
CA SER A 449 -15.03 -8.50 -43.42
C SER A 449 -14.61 -8.57 -41.95
N ARG A 450 -13.39 -9.02 -41.65
CA ARG A 450 -12.82 -9.00 -40.30
C ARG A 450 -12.42 -7.60 -39.87
N ALA A 451 -11.95 -6.74 -40.79
CA ALA A 451 -11.54 -5.37 -40.47
C ALA A 451 -12.69 -4.56 -39.84
N ILE A 452 -12.34 -3.57 -39.03
CA ILE A 452 -13.28 -2.62 -38.44
C ILE A 452 -13.63 -1.57 -39.49
N LYS A 453 -12.62 -0.99 -40.12
CA LYS A 453 -12.74 -0.05 -41.24
C LYS A 453 -11.48 -0.16 -42.10
N GLY A 454 -11.62 -0.18 -43.43
CA GLY A 454 -10.48 -0.22 -44.34
C GLY A 454 -9.52 -1.37 -44.04
N LYS A 455 -8.42 -1.08 -43.36
CA LYS A 455 -7.47 -2.05 -42.82
C LYS A 455 -7.43 -2.00 -41.30
N SER A 456 -7.37 -3.16 -40.66
CA SER A 456 -7.15 -3.26 -39.22
C SER A 456 -6.05 -4.27 -38.90
N LEU A 457 -5.44 -4.15 -37.72
CA LEU A 457 -4.48 -5.14 -37.23
C LEU A 457 -5.23 -6.35 -36.65
N LEU A 458 -5.07 -7.52 -37.27
CA LEU A 458 -5.46 -8.79 -36.67
C LEU A 458 -4.39 -9.29 -35.72
N ILE A 459 -4.85 -9.68 -34.53
CA ILE A 459 -4.09 -10.40 -33.52
C ILE A 459 -4.72 -11.79 -33.44
N SER A 460 -4.06 -12.77 -34.05
CA SER A 460 -4.45 -14.18 -33.88
C SER A 460 -3.96 -14.69 -32.54
N MET A 461 -4.75 -15.50 -31.84
CA MET A 461 -4.36 -16.19 -30.60
C MET A 461 -5.33 -17.33 -30.25
N ASP A 462 -4.82 -18.33 -29.53
CA ASP A 462 -5.58 -19.47 -29.03
C ASP A 462 -5.19 -19.82 -27.58
N SER A 463 -6.12 -19.57 -26.65
CA SER A 463 -5.96 -19.88 -25.22
C SER A 463 -5.79 -21.36 -24.90
N LYS A 464 -6.15 -22.27 -25.80
CA LYS A 464 -5.87 -23.70 -25.64
C LYS A 464 -4.43 -24.06 -25.97
N VAL A 465 -3.73 -23.21 -26.73
CA VAL A 465 -2.34 -23.44 -27.18
C VAL A 465 -1.34 -22.72 -26.29
N ASP A 466 -1.58 -21.43 -26.05
CA ASP A 466 -0.64 -20.54 -25.36
C ASP A 466 -1.00 -20.28 -23.88
N GLY A 467 -2.01 -20.98 -23.38
CA GLY A 467 -2.49 -20.90 -22.01
C GLY A 467 -3.61 -19.89 -21.82
N GLU A 468 -4.17 -19.89 -20.61
CA GLU A 468 -5.31 -19.04 -20.24
C GLU A 468 -5.04 -17.55 -20.46
N TRP A 469 -3.84 -17.08 -20.11
CA TRP A 469 -3.44 -15.67 -20.16
C TRP A 469 -2.43 -15.41 -21.27
N ILE A 470 -2.85 -14.67 -22.30
CA ILE A 470 -2.01 -14.35 -23.45
C ILE A 470 -1.77 -12.85 -23.51
N ASP A 471 -0.56 -12.40 -23.16
CA ASP A 471 -0.08 -11.02 -23.36
C ASP A 471 0.25 -10.83 -24.86
N ALA A 472 -0.75 -10.89 -25.75
CA ALA A 472 -0.54 -11.14 -27.18
C ALA A 472 0.37 -10.14 -27.91
N VAL A 473 0.28 -8.84 -27.58
CA VAL A 473 1.01 -7.79 -28.30
C VAL A 473 1.60 -6.76 -27.36
N PHE A 474 2.85 -6.39 -27.61
CA PHE A 474 3.48 -5.17 -27.09
C PHE A 474 3.80 -4.21 -28.23
N THR A 475 3.59 -2.92 -27.98
CA THR A 475 4.05 -1.89 -28.91
C THR A 475 5.52 -1.53 -28.71
N ASP A 476 6.16 -0.98 -29.74
CA ASP A 476 7.43 -0.29 -29.63
C ASP A 476 7.15 1.11 -29.03
N PRO A 477 7.61 1.38 -27.79
CA PRO A 477 7.28 2.63 -27.10
C PRO A 477 7.93 3.87 -27.72
N GLU A 478 8.90 3.68 -28.64
CA GLU A 478 9.46 4.78 -29.42
C GLU A 478 8.50 5.28 -30.51
N LYS A 479 7.57 4.43 -30.97
CA LYS A 479 6.61 4.73 -32.04
C LYS A 479 5.18 4.90 -31.52
N VAL A 480 4.73 3.94 -30.71
CA VAL A 480 3.39 3.87 -30.15
C VAL A 480 3.53 3.55 -28.67
N GLY A 481 3.40 4.54 -27.81
CA GLY A 481 3.55 4.38 -26.38
C GLY A 481 3.27 5.68 -25.64
N ILE A 482 3.48 5.65 -24.34
CA ILE A 482 3.40 6.85 -23.49
C ILE A 482 4.75 7.15 -22.87
N VAL A 483 4.91 8.35 -22.31
CA VAL A 483 6.11 8.71 -21.53
C VAL A 483 5.77 8.96 -20.08
N GLY A 484 6.78 8.90 -19.24
CA GLY A 484 6.69 9.17 -17.81
C GLY A 484 6.17 10.56 -17.42
N TRP A 485 5.76 10.66 -16.16
CA TRP A 485 5.41 11.88 -15.43
C TRP A 485 4.21 12.64 -15.99
N ARG A 486 3.26 11.93 -16.59
CA ARG A 486 2.10 12.48 -17.29
C ARG A 486 0.85 11.61 -17.09
N ASN A 487 -0.29 12.17 -17.47
CA ASN A 487 -1.59 11.50 -17.51
C ASN A 487 -2.07 11.41 -18.96
N TYR A 488 -2.87 10.39 -19.29
CA TYR A 488 -3.32 10.16 -20.66
C TYR A 488 -4.79 9.76 -20.75
N THR A 489 -5.38 10.05 -21.91
CA THR A 489 -6.54 9.34 -22.43
C THR A 489 -6.06 8.46 -23.57
N ILE A 490 -6.33 7.16 -23.49
CA ILE A 490 -6.09 6.22 -24.59
C ILE A 490 -7.44 5.71 -25.05
N SER A 491 -7.70 5.70 -26.36
CA SER A 491 -8.87 5.05 -26.93
C SER A 491 -8.48 4.19 -28.13
N PHE A 492 -9.25 3.14 -28.37
CA PHE A 492 -9.07 2.24 -29.51
C PHE A 492 -10.36 1.45 -29.72
N ASP A 493 -10.55 0.93 -30.92
CA ASP A 493 -11.63 0.00 -31.23
C ASP A 493 -11.10 -1.43 -31.23
N ILE A 494 -11.89 -2.35 -30.69
CA ILE A 494 -11.63 -3.79 -30.76
C ILE A 494 -12.82 -4.53 -31.33
N LYS A 495 -12.56 -5.59 -32.09
CA LYS A 495 -13.59 -6.50 -32.58
C LYS A 495 -13.12 -7.95 -32.40
N PRO A 496 -13.61 -8.66 -31.37
CA PRO A 496 -13.34 -10.08 -31.22
C PRO A 496 -13.95 -10.86 -32.39
N LEU A 497 -13.22 -11.82 -32.95
CA LEU A 497 -13.70 -12.65 -34.06
C LEU A 497 -14.29 -13.98 -33.60
N LYS A 498 -14.05 -14.35 -32.34
CA LYS A 498 -14.55 -15.59 -31.71
C LYS A 498 -15.05 -15.30 -30.31
N MET A 499 -15.99 -16.13 -29.85
CA MET A 499 -16.38 -16.16 -28.45
C MET A 499 -15.24 -16.75 -27.60
N PRO A 500 -15.09 -16.33 -26.33
CA PRO A 500 -14.13 -16.95 -25.41
C PRO A 500 -14.41 -18.43 -25.18
N THR A 501 -13.37 -19.17 -24.81
CA THR A 501 -13.47 -20.61 -24.51
C THR A 501 -14.12 -20.91 -23.15
N GLN A 502 -14.22 -19.91 -22.28
CA GLN A 502 -14.84 -19.98 -20.96
C GLN A 502 -15.76 -18.76 -20.72
N PRO A 503 -16.81 -18.88 -19.88
CA PRO A 503 -17.76 -17.79 -19.64
C PRO A 503 -17.17 -16.50 -19.06
N ASP A 504 -16.03 -16.60 -18.36
CA ASP A 504 -15.33 -15.49 -17.72
C ASP A 504 -14.17 -14.94 -18.58
N GLY A 505 -14.12 -15.31 -19.86
CA GLY A 505 -13.10 -14.83 -20.78
C GLY A 505 -13.33 -13.40 -21.28
N TYR A 506 -12.25 -12.68 -21.52
CA TYR A 506 -12.25 -11.28 -21.93
C TYR A 506 -10.98 -10.90 -22.68
N LEU A 507 -11.04 -9.80 -23.44
CA LEU A 507 -9.85 -9.10 -23.92
C LEU A 507 -9.40 -8.10 -22.86
N TYR A 508 -8.12 -7.78 -22.81
CA TYR A 508 -7.60 -6.75 -21.92
C TYR A 508 -6.59 -5.84 -22.61
N PHE A 509 -6.44 -4.68 -22.00
CA PHE A 509 -5.47 -3.65 -22.34
C PHE A 509 -4.76 -3.16 -21.08
N GLN A 510 -3.49 -2.81 -21.23
CA GLN A 510 -2.70 -2.19 -20.18
C GLN A 510 -1.53 -1.42 -20.80
N VAL A 511 -1.04 -0.37 -20.15
CA VAL A 511 0.34 0.08 -20.37
C VAL A 511 1.22 -0.78 -19.46
N TRP A 512 2.21 -1.48 -20.00
CA TRP A 512 2.98 -2.46 -19.22
C TRP A 512 4.45 -2.48 -19.61
N GLN A 513 5.33 -2.31 -18.63
CA GLN A 513 6.74 -2.62 -18.73
C GLN A 513 7.10 -3.83 -17.87
N ASP A 514 6.60 -3.85 -16.63
CA ASP A 514 6.81 -4.93 -15.65
C ASP A 514 5.79 -4.83 -14.51
N SER A 515 5.95 -5.69 -13.50
CA SER A 515 5.05 -5.79 -12.34
C SER A 515 4.98 -4.52 -11.49
N LEU A 516 5.93 -3.59 -11.60
CA LEU A 516 5.93 -2.31 -10.88
C LEU A 516 5.51 -1.14 -11.78
N ARG A 517 5.76 -1.26 -13.08
CA ARG A 517 5.52 -0.21 -14.07
C ARG A 517 4.42 -0.66 -15.01
N ASN A 518 3.20 -0.61 -14.50
CA ASN A 518 2.02 -0.91 -15.26
C ASN A 518 0.84 -0.03 -14.85
N TRP A 519 0.00 0.32 -15.82
CA TRP A 519 -1.08 1.27 -15.63
C TRP A 519 -2.28 0.96 -16.52
N GLY A 520 -3.46 1.35 -16.06
CA GLY A 520 -4.67 1.35 -16.90
C GLY A 520 -5.19 -0.02 -17.30
N TRP A 521 -5.05 -1.03 -16.43
CA TRP A 521 -5.67 -2.34 -16.63
C TRP A 521 -7.16 -2.16 -16.94
N THR A 522 -7.56 -2.59 -18.13
CA THR A 522 -8.92 -2.49 -18.63
C THR A 522 -9.29 -3.79 -19.31
N THR A 523 -10.46 -4.34 -18.97
CA THR A 523 -10.97 -5.57 -19.57
C THR A 523 -12.22 -5.28 -20.39
N GLN A 524 -12.33 -5.88 -21.57
CA GLN A 524 -13.53 -5.90 -22.38
C GLN A 524 -14.10 -7.31 -22.41
N LYS A 525 -15.25 -7.50 -21.75
CA LYS A 525 -16.03 -8.73 -21.85
C LYS A 525 -16.54 -8.89 -23.29
N ILE A 526 -16.52 -10.13 -23.80
CA ILE A 526 -17.00 -10.46 -25.14
C ILE A 526 -18.39 -11.06 -25.02
N ASP A 527 -19.42 -10.26 -25.31
CA ASP A 527 -20.82 -10.73 -25.29
C ASP A 527 -21.25 -11.30 -26.66
N ALA A 528 -20.62 -10.86 -27.75
CA ALA A 528 -20.85 -11.36 -29.09
C ALA A 528 -19.57 -11.31 -29.95
N ALA A 529 -19.37 -12.31 -30.81
CA ALA A 529 -18.34 -12.27 -31.83
C ALA A 529 -18.73 -11.27 -32.95
N ASN A 530 -17.72 -10.64 -33.55
CA ASN A 530 -17.80 -9.63 -34.60
C ASN A 530 -18.45 -8.28 -34.23
N GLN A 531 -18.80 -8.08 -32.95
CA GLN A 531 -19.21 -6.78 -32.45
C GLN A 531 -17.99 -5.86 -32.28
N VAL A 532 -18.11 -4.59 -32.66
CA VAL A 532 -17.08 -3.57 -32.41
C VAL A 532 -17.33 -2.93 -31.06
N TYR A 533 -16.27 -2.80 -30.26
CA TYR A 533 -16.28 -2.11 -28.97
C TYR A 533 -15.27 -0.97 -29.02
N THR A 534 -15.72 0.25 -28.72
CA THR A 534 -14.82 1.40 -28.51
C THR A 534 -14.42 1.45 -27.04
N VAL A 535 -13.14 1.23 -26.78
CA VAL A 535 -12.58 1.25 -25.42
C VAL A 535 -11.92 2.60 -25.19
N LYS A 536 -12.17 3.20 -24.02
CA LYS A 536 -11.53 4.44 -23.58
C LYS A 536 -10.99 4.27 -22.16
N VAL A 537 -9.69 4.50 -22.01
CA VAL A 537 -8.95 4.31 -20.78
C VAL A 537 -8.30 5.61 -20.35
N ASN A 538 -8.45 5.96 -19.08
CA ASN A 538 -7.72 7.08 -18.49
C ASN A 538 -6.51 6.53 -17.75
N ILE A 539 -5.31 6.83 -18.24
CA ILE A 539 -4.06 6.50 -17.56
C ILE A 539 -3.70 7.65 -16.65
N LYS A 540 -3.46 7.36 -15.38
CA LYS A 540 -3.06 8.35 -14.38
C LYS A 540 -1.76 7.93 -13.71
N ASP A 541 -1.02 8.92 -13.24
CA ASP A 541 0.12 8.76 -12.33
C ASP A 541 1.20 7.81 -12.88
N VAL A 542 1.64 8.08 -14.12
CA VAL A 542 2.74 7.35 -14.78
C VAL A 542 4.09 7.81 -14.19
N LEU A 543 4.30 7.61 -12.89
CA LEU A 543 5.40 8.17 -12.11
C LEU A 543 6.70 7.38 -12.24
N ALA A 544 7.19 7.25 -13.47
CA ALA A 544 8.45 6.57 -13.77
C ALA A 544 9.17 7.25 -14.94
N ASN A 545 10.50 7.23 -14.94
CA ASN A 545 11.29 7.68 -16.09
C ASN A 545 11.19 6.69 -17.25
N GLY A 546 11.11 7.22 -18.48
CA GLY A 546 11.19 6.43 -19.71
C GLY A 546 9.95 6.51 -20.59
N LYS A 547 9.89 5.60 -21.55
CA LYS A 547 8.75 5.38 -22.46
C LYS A 547 8.18 3.98 -22.20
N PHE A 548 6.87 3.85 -22.25
CA PHE A 548 6.16 2.65 -21.85
C PHE A 548 5.25 2.14 -22.97
N PRO A 549 5.31 0.84 -23.28
CA PRO A 549 4.54 0.28 -24.39
C PRO A 549 3.10 -0.01 -23.97
N LEU A 550 2.24 -0.08 -24.98
CA LEU A 550 0.89 -0.60 -24.84
C LEU A 550 0.93 -2.12 -24.94
N LYS A 551 0.10 -2.77 -24.14
CA LYS A 551 -0.08 -4.21 -24.08
C LYS A 551 -1.54 -4.55 -24.38
N PHE A 552 -1.76 -5.45 -25.34
CA PHE A 552 -3.07 -6.01 -25.66
C PHE A 552 -3.02 -7.52 -25.50
N GLY A 553 -4.08 -8.12 -24.98
CA GLY A 553 -4.14 -9.55 -24.75
C GLY A 553 -5.53 -10.03 -24.40
N GLY A 554 -5.62 -11.26 -23.90
CA GLY A 554 -6.87 -11.80 -23.41
C GLY A 554 -6.71 -12.96 -22.44
N ARG A 555 -7.80 -13.22 -21.72
CA ARG A 555 -7.98 -14.37 -20.84
C ARG A 555 -9.05 -15.28 -21.46
N PHE A 556 -8.72 -16.54 -21.73
CA PHE A 556 -9.60 -17.50 -22.44
C PHE A 556 -10.13 -17.02 -23.81
N ALA A 557 -9.60 -15.90 -24.32
CA ALA A 557 -10.07 -15.28 -25.56
C ALA A 557 -9.40 -15.93 -26.78
N GLY A 558 -9.87 -15.53 -27.96
CA GLY A 558 -9.30 -15.91 -29.26
C GLY A 558 -9.07 -14.69 -30.14
N ASP A 559 -8.87 -14.93 -31.43
CA ASP A 559 -8.58 -13.91 -32.45
C ASP A 559 -9.44 -12.64 -32.32
N PHE A 560 -8.81 -11.48 -32.46
CA PHE A 560 -9.47 -10.17 -32.46
C PHE A 560 -8.71 -9.18 -33.35
N VAL A 561 -9.41 -8.16 -33.84
CA VAL A 561 -8.78 -7.04 -34.53
C VAL A 561 -8.81 -5.79 -33.67
N ILE A 562 -7.80 -4.93 -33.84
CA ILE A 562 -7.74 -3.60 -33.21
C ILE A 562 -7.57 -2.52 -34.27
N ASP A 563 -8.11 -1.33 -33.99
CA ASP A 563 -8.06 -0.17 -34.88
C ASP A 563 -8.22 1.16 -34.12
N ASN A 564 -8.07 2.29 -34.81
CA ASN A 564 -8.36 3.65 -34.32
C ASN A 564 -7.69 3.98 -32.97
N ILE A 565 -6.44 3.57 -32.77
CA ILE A 565 -5.71 3.85 -31.53
C ILE A 565 -5.42 5.35 -31.47
N SER A 566 -5.77 5.99 -30.36
CA SER A 566 -5.51 7.41 -30.08
C SER A 566 -4.94 7.56 -28.68
N ILE A 567 -3.82 8.26 -28.56
CA ILE A 567 -3.14 8.55 -27.29
C ILE A 567 -3.05 10.06 -27.16
N GLN A 568 -3.73 10.61 -26.16
CA GLN A 568 -3.74 12.04 -25.86
C GLN A 568 -3.26 12.28 -24.44
N GLU A 569 -2.32 13.19 -24.27
CA GLU A 569 -1.94 13.66 -22.94
C GLU A 569 -3.09 14.46 -22.32
N LYS A 570 -3.37 14.20 -21.04
CA LYS A 570 -4.23 15.05 -20.20
C LYS A 570 -3.38 16.12 -19.54
N LYS A 571 -3.71 17.38 -19.84
CA LYS A 571 -3.12 18.56 -19.19
C LYS A 571 -3.63 18.72 -17.76
#